data_AF-A0A1W2G682-F1
#
_entry.id   AF-A0A1W2G682-F1
#
_cell.length_a   1.000
_cell.length_b   1.000
_cell.length_c   1.000
_cell.angle_alpha   90.00
_cell.angle_beta   90.00
_cell.angle_gamma   90.00
#
_symmetry.space_group_name_H-M   'P 1'
#
loop_
_entity.id
_entity.type
_entity.pdbx_description
1 polymer ?
#
loop_
_entity_poly.entity_id
_entity_poly.type
_entity_poly.pdbx_seq_one_letter_code
_entity_poly.pdbx_strand_id
1 'polypeptide(L)'
;MTKVSKLRGQKLTDEIERICQEYISKDPRVARITRSLIQRKLGQSSRSTLVGERGKLIDHYADQQRRNFNITKTGIRKKTDDEKLVKLRIENEQLKRERDQAVADYASIMNGLKMKGINLEDVLYPIFNPHE
;
A
#
# COMPACT_ATOMS: atom_id res chain seq x y z
N MET A 1 24.48 -7.05 5.39
CA MET A 1 24.30 -6.13 6.54
C MET A 1 25.05 -4.84 6.25
N THR A 2 24.36 -3.85 5.69
CA THR A 2 24.97 -2.58 5.28
C THR A 2 25.24 -1.73 6.52
N LYS A 3 26.51 -1.39 6.77
CA LYS A 3 26.95 -0.54 7.88
C LYS A 3 26.16 0.78 7.85
N VAL A 4 25.24 0.97 8.79
CA VAL A 4 24.53 2.24 8.98
C VAL A 4 25.57 3.26 9.45
N SER A 5 26.13 4.02 8.52
CA SER A 5 26.84 5.24 8.88
C SER A 5 25.88 6.07 9.72
N LYS A 6 26.26 6.42 10.97
CA LYS A 6 25.43 7.25 11.85
C LYS A 6 25.03 8.52 11.08
N LEU A 7 23.82 8.55 10.53
CA LEU A 7 23.24 9.75 9.93
C LEU A 7 23.16 10.81 11.03
N ARG A 8 23.71 11.99 10.76
CA ARG A 8 23.77 13.11 11.72
C ARG A 8 23.37 14.40 11.02
N GLY A 9 22.98 15.39 11.81
CA GLY A 9 22.67 16.73 11.31
C GLY A 9 21.55 16.73 10.27
N GLN A 10 21.76 17.44 9.16
CA GLN A 10 20.78 17.59 8.10
C GLN A 10 20.47 16.28 7.37
N LYS A 11 21.48 15.44 7.10
CA LYS A 11 21.30 14.14 6.42
C LYS A 11 20.32 13.22 7.14
N LEU A 12 20.23 13.33 8.47
CA LEU A 12 19.25 12.59 9.26
C LEU A 12 17.83 13.14 9.02
N THR A 13 17.69 14.45 8.94
CA THR A 13 16.42 15.12 8.65
C THR A 13 15.93 14.77 7.24
N ASP A 14 16.82 14.81 6.25
CA ASP A 14 16.49 14.47 4.86
C ASP A 14 16.01 13.01 4.74
N GLU A 15 16.67 12.09 5.44
CA GLU A 15 16.26 10.69 5.44
C GLU A 15 14.91 10.47 6.16
N ILE A 16 14.64 11.21 7.24
CA ILE A 16 13.32 11.20 7.89
C ILE A 16 12.25 11.67 6.91
N GLU A 17 12.51 12.76 6.20
CA GLU A 17 11.60 13.30 5.20
C GLU A 17 11.34 12.31 4.06
N ARG A 18 12.40 11.69 3.52
CA ARG A 18 12.29 10.65 2.49
C ARG A 18 11.39 9.48 2.94
N ILE A 19 11.59 8.98 4.16
CA ILE A 19 10.76 7.91 4.72
C ILE A 19 9.31 8.39 4.91
N CYS A 20 9.10 9.61 5.39
CA CYS A 20 7.76 10.18 5.54
C CYS A 20 7.04 10.31 4.20
N GLN A 21 7.72 10.77 3.15
CA GLN A 21 7.18 10.88 1.79
C GLN A 21 6.81 9.51 1.21
N GLU A 22 7.62 8.47 1.44
CA GLU A 22 7.30 7.10 0.99
C GLU A 22 6.00 6.55 1.63
N TYR A 23 5.62 7.08 2.80
CA TYR A 23 4.46 6.60 3.55
C TYR A 23 3.24 7.53 3.46
N ILE A 24 3.37 8.76 2.94
CA ILE A 24 2.28 9.73 2.89
C ILE A 24 1.10 9.26 2.02
N SER A 25 1.39 8.46 0.99
CA SER A 25 0.43 7.87 0.05
C SER A 25 -0.13 6.52 0.51
N LYS A 26 0.30 5.99 1.66
CA LYS A 26 -0.19 4.71 2.21
C LYS A 26 -1.31 4.98 3.21
N ASP A 27 -2.34 4.12 3.21
CA ASP A 27 -3.46 4.24 4.16
C ASP A 27 -2.93 4.20 5.61
N PRO A 28 -3.20 5.22 6.45
CA PRO A 28 -2.71 5.28 7.83
C PRO A 28 -3.25 4.18 8.75
N ARG A 29 -4.31 3.45 8.36
CA ARG A 29 -4.79 2.25 9.08
C ARG A 29 -3.87 1.06 8.88
N VAL A 30 -3.14 1.02 7.76
CA VAL A 30 -2.20 -0.04 7.39
C VAL A 30 -0.78 0.36 7.77
N ALA A 31 -0.36 1.56 7.38
CA ALA A 31 1.03 2.01 7.46
C ALA A 31 1.13 3.45 7.95
N ARG A 32 0.78 3.67 9.22
CA ARG A 32 0.80 4.98 9.87
C ARG A 32 2.22 5.56 10.00
N ILE A 33 2.39 6.81 9.61
CA ILE A 33 3.58 7.60 9.97
C ILE A 33 3.60 7.83 11.49
N THR A 34 4.61 7.29 12.16
CA THR A 34 4.83 7.47 13.60
C THR A 34 6.32 7.55 13.89
N ARG A 35 6.69 8.22 14.98
CA ARG A 35 8.09 8.23 15.45
C ARG A 35 8.67 6.83 15.66
N SER A 36 7.86 5.84 16.09
CA SER A 36 8.30 4.44 16.19
C SER A 36 8.60 3.79 14.83
N LEU A 37 7.80 4.11 13.81
CA LEU A 37 8.06 3.65 12.43
C LEU A 37 9.38 4.23 11.94
N ILE A 38 9.56 5.54 12.08
CA ILE A 38 10.75 6.25 11.63
C ILE A 38 12.00 5.72 12.36
N GLN A 39 11.95 5.55 13.68
CA GLN A 39 13.04 4.95 14.46
C GLN A 39 13.46 3.58 13.89
N ARG A 40 12.48 2.70 13.64
CA ARG A 40 12.73 1.35 13.13
C ARG A 40 13.35 1.38 11.74
N LYS A 41 12.84 2.24 10.85
CA LYS A 41 13.35 2.40 9.48
C LYS A 41 14.77 2.97 9.45
N LEU A 42 15.09 3.87 10.38
CA LEU A 42 16.43 4.43 10.54
C LEU A 42 17.40 3.47 11.28
N GLY A 43 16.92 2.33 11.79
CA GLY A 43 17.74 1.39 12.57
C GLY A 43 18.30 2.00 13.87
N GLN A 44 17.62 3.01 14.44
CA GLN A 44 18.09 3.67 15.66
C GLN A 44 17.57 2.99 16.92
N SER A 45 18.43 2.84 17.93
CA SER A 45 18.06 2.25 19.22
C SER A 45 17.24 3.21 20.09
N SER A 46 17.32 4.52 19.86
CA SER A 46 16.65 5.54 20.68
C SER A 46 15.81 6.51 19.85
N ARG A 47 14.78 7.06 20.49
CA ARG A 47 13.91 8.11 19.94
C ARG A 47 14.36 9.52 20.30
N SER A 48 15.43 9.67 21.09
CA SER A 48 15.93 10.98 21.53
C SER A 48 16.30 11.90 20.37
N THR A 49 16.61 11.34 19.20
CA THR A 49 16.93 12.07 17.96
C THR A 49 15.69 12.50 17.17
N LEU A 50 14.50 12.01 17.51
CA LEU A 50 13.22 12.25 16.84
C LEU A 50 12.29 13.18 17.64
N VAL A 51 12.88 13.97 18.54
CA VAL A 51 12.21 15.03 19.32
C VAL A 51 12.50 16.41 18.70
N GLY A 52 11.92 17.47 19.27
CA GLY A 52 12.10 18.84 18.76
C GLY A 52 11.57 19.00 17.33
N GLU A 53 12.33 19.70 16.48
CA GLU A 53 11.94 20.02 15.10
C GLU A 53 11.70 18.77 14.24
N ARG A 54 12.52 17.72 14.38
CA ARG A 54 12.29 16.45 13.67
C ARG A 54 11.01 15.76 14.13
N GLY A 55 10.67 15.90 15.41
CA GLY A 55 9.40 15.41 15.95
C GLY A 55 8.20 16.14 15.34
N LYS A 56 8.30 17.47 15.19
CA LYS A 56 7.27 18.29 14.53
C LYS A 56 7.13 17.93 13.05
N LEU A 57 8.24 17.72 12.34
CA LEU A 57 8.24 17.27 10.95
C LEU A 57 7.47 15.96 10.78
N ILE A 58 7.76 14.96 11.62
CA ILE A 58 7.06 13.66 11.58
C ILE A 58 5.56 13.83 11.84
N ASP A 59 5.19 14.66 12.83
CA ASP A 59 3.78 14.90 13.16
C ASP A 59 3.06 15.64 12.02
N HIS A 60 3.73 16.57 11.35
CA HIS A 60 3.22 17.27 10.18
C HIS A 60 2.89 16.29 9.04
N TYR A 61 3.84 15.42 8.68
CA TYR A 61 3.60 14.38 7.67
C TYR A 61 2.50 13.39 8.10
N ALA A 62 2.40 13.06 9.39
CA ALA A 62 1.33 12.21 9.90
C ALA A 62 -0.06 12.88 9.87
N ASP A 63 -0.13 14.21 9.98
CA ASP A 63 -1.35 14.98 9.78
C ASP A 63 -1.71 15.08 8.29
N GLN A 64 -0.73 15.29 7.41
CA GLN A 64 -0.94 15.28 5.95
C GLN A 64 -1.46 13.91 5.48
N GLN A 65 -0.83 12.81 5.90
CA GLN A 65 -1.28 11.45 5.59
C GLN A 65 -2.74 11.26 6.01
N ARG A 66 -3.14 11.77 7.17
CA ARG A 66 -4.53 11.70 7.64
C ARG A 66 -5.50 12.46 6.74
N ARG A 67 -5.11 13.67 6.31
CA ARG A 67 -5.92 14.49 5.39
C ARG A 67 -6.09 13.81 4.04
N ASN A 68 -5.03 13.22 3.48
CA ASN A 68 -5.09 12.52 2.19
C ASN A 68 -6.12 11.38 2.16
N PHE A 69 -6.35 10.75 3.32
CA PHE A 69 -7.30 9.63 3.44
C PHE A 69 -8.61 10.01 4.14
N ASN A 70 -8.85 11.31 4.41
CA ASN A 70 -10.03 11.80 5.15
C ASN A 70 -10.24 11.09 6.51
N ILE A 71 -9.15 10.83 7.25
CA ILE A 71 -9.19 10.13 8.53
C ILE A 71 -8.89 11.08 9.69
N THR A 72 -9.77 11.09 10.70
CA THR A 72 -9.56 11.84 11.95
C THR A 72 -8.51 11.16 12.85
N LYS A 73 -7.94 11.92 13.79
CA LYS A 73 -6.95 11.39 14.76
C LYS A 73 -7.49 10.21 15.59
N THR A 74 -8.80 10.21 15.86
CA THR A 74 -9.54 9.14 16.57
C THR A 74 -9.89 7.95 15.67
N GLY A 75 -10.00 8.15 14.35
CA GLY A 75 -10.29 7.10 13.36
C GLY A 75 -9.14 6.12 13.11
N ILE A 76 -7.95 6.37 13.69
CA ILE A 76 -6.79 5.47 13.61
C ILE A 76 -6.71 4.61 14.87
N ARG A 77 -7.76 3.81 15.13
CA ARG A 77 -7.59 2.68 16.04
C ARG A 77 -6.65 1.70 15.38
N LYS A 78 -5.54 1.38 16.05
CA LYS A 78 -4.62 0.33 15.58
C LYS A 78 -5.40 -0.98 15.64
N LYS A 79 -5.79 -1.50 14.47
CA LYS A 79 -6.39 -2.84 14.41
C LYS A 79 -5.40 -3.85 14.98
N THR A 80 -5.90 -4.80 15.76
CA THR A 80 -5.07 -5.91 16.23
C THR A 80 -4.59 -6.72 15.03
N ASP A 81 -3.50 -7.46 15.19
CA ASP A 81 -3.00 -8.28 14.09
C ASP A 81 -4.01 -9.38 13.71
N ASP A 82 -4.81 -9.86 14.69
CA ASP A 82 -5.94 -10.76 14.45
C ASP A 82 -7.05 -10.10 13.61
N GLU A 83 -7.45 -8.87 13.93
CA GLU A 83 -8.46 -8.12 13.15
C GLU A 83 -7.99 -7.89 11.70
N LYS A 84 -6.67 -7.67 11.50
CA LYS A 84 -6.09 -7.55 10.17
C LYS A 84 -6.08 -8.88 9.43
N LEU A 85 -5.69 -9.96 10.10
CA LEU A 85 -5.68 -11.31 9.52
C LEU A 85 -7.06 -11.75 9.09
N VAL A 86 -8.09 -11.51 9.92
CA VAL A 86 -9.48 -11.81 9.58
C VAL A 86 -9.90 -11.01 8.35
N LYS A 87 -9.65 -9.70 8.31
CA LYS A 87 -9.98 -8.87 7.15
C LYS A 87 -9.29 -9.37 5.87
N LEU A 88 -7.99 -9.67 5.95
CA LEU A 88 -7.21 -10.17 4.81
C LEU A 88 -7.70 -11.53 4.32
N ARG A 89 -8.13 -12.42 5.22
CA ARG A 89 -8.72 -13.71 4.85
C ARG A 89 -10.03 -13.53 4.09
N ILE A 90 -10.93 -12.68 4.60
CA ILE A 90 -12.21 -12.38 3.93
C ILE A 90 -11.97 -11.79 2.53
N GLU A 91 -11.05 -10.82 2.43
CA GLU A 91 -10.69 -10.20 1.16
C GLU A 91 -10.09 -11.22 0.18
N ASN A 92 -9.25 -12.14 0.67
CA ASN A 92 -8.67 -13.20 -0.15
C ASN A 92 -9.73 -14.19 -0.67
N GLU A 93 -10.69 -14.57 0.18
CA GLU A 93 -11.82 -15.43 -0.22
C GLU A 93 -12.70 -14.74 -1.25
N GLN A 94 -12.98 -13.45 -1.09
CA GLN A 94 -13.75 -12.67 -2.04
C GLN A 94 -13.04 -12.58 -3.39
N LEU A 95 -11.74 -12.24 -3.41
CA LEU A 95 -10.94 -12.18 -4.64
C LEU A 95 -10.86 -13.53 -5.34
N LYS A 96 -10.81 -14.64 -4.59
CA LYS A 96 -10.87 -16.00 -5.18
C LYS A 96 -12.20 -16.25 -5.88
N ARG A 97 -13.31 -15.87 -5.27
CA ARG A 97 -14.65 -15.98 -5.89
C ARG A 97 -14.76 -15.13 -7.15
N GLU A 98 -14.29 -13.90 -7.11
CA GLU A 98 -14.29 -12.99 -8.26
C GLU A 98 -13.44 -13.55 -9.41
N ARG A 99 -12.26 -14.11 -9.11
CA ARG A 99 -11.43 -14.80 -10.10
C ARG A 99 -12.16 -16.00 -10.70
N ASP A 100 -12.73 -16.86 -9.87
CA ASP A 100 -13.40 -18.08 -10.34
C ASP A 100 -14.61 -17.75 -11.22
N GLN A 101 -15.36 -16.69 -10.85
CA GLN A 101 -16.44 -16.16 -11.67
C GLN A 101 -15.92 -15.63 -13.01
N ALA A 102 -14.87 -14.80 -13.01
CA ALA A 102 -14.29 -14.25 -14.23
C ALA A 102 -13.78 -15.37 -15.17
N VAL A 103 -13.20 -16.43 -14.62
CA VAL A 103 -12.80 -17.61 -15.41
C VAL A 103 -14.01 -18.34 -15.99
N ALA A 104 -15.08 -18.51 -15.21
CA ALA A 104 -16.31 -19.13 -15.69
C ALA A 104 -16.97 -18.30 -16.81
N ASP A 105 -17.03 -16.98 -16.65
CA ASP A 105 -17.56 -16.05 -17.65
C ASP A 105 -16.73 -16.11 -18.94
N TYR A 106 -15.40 -16.11 -18.81
CA TYR A 106 -14.48 -16.25 -19.94
C TYR A 106 -14.66 -17.58 -20.68
N ALA A 107 -14.79 -18.70 -19.94
CA ALA A 107 -15.03 -20.01 -20.53
C ALA A 107 -16.39 -20.07 -21.26
N SER A 108 -17.43 -19.45 -20.69
CA SER A 108 -18.75 -19.34 -21.31
C SER A 108 -18.72 -18.57 -22.62
N ILE A 109 -18.03 -17.41 -22.64
CA ILE A 109 -17.83 -16.60 -23.84
C ILE A 109 -17.07 -17.40 -24.91
N MET A 110 -15.96 -18.04 -24.53
CA MET A 110 -15.19 -18.89 -25.45
C MET A 110 -16.05 -19.99 -26.08
N ASN A 111 -16.82 -20.70 -25.27
CA ASN A 111 -17.68 -21.78 -25.75
C ASN A 111 -18.77 -21.25 -26.69
N GLY A 112 -19.37 -20.10 -26.36
CA GLY A 112 -20.35 -19.43 -27.22
C GLY A 112 -19.78 -19.01 -28.57
N LEU A 113 -18.53 -18.50 -28.60
CA LEU A 113 -17.84 -18.13 -29.85
C LEU A 113 -17.50 -19.37 -30.68
N LYS A 114 -16.97 -20.43 -30.05
CA LYS A 114 -16.69 -21.71 -30.71
C LYS A 114 -17.94 -22.32 -31.33
N MET A 115 -19.07 -22.33 -30.61
CA MET A 115 -20.34 -22.83 -31.14
C MET A 115 -20.85 -22.06 -32.37
N LYS A 116 -20.51 -20.78 -32.47
CA LYS A 116 -20.84 -19.93 -33.64
C LYS A 116 -19.80 -20.04 -34.76
N GLY A 117 -18.76 -20.87 -34.61
CA GLY A 117 -17.66 -20.99 -35.56
C GLY A 117 -16.76 -19.75 -35.62
N ILE A 118 -16.84 -18.86 -34.61
CA ILE A 118 -16.04 -17.64 -34.54
C ILE A 118 -14.73 -17.97 -33.85
N ASN A 119 -13.60 -17.67 -34.51
CA ASN A 119 -12.29 -17.81 -33.89
C ASN A 119 -12.11 -16.73 -32.82
N LEU A 120 -11.73 -17.16 -31.62
CA LEU A 120 -11.52 -16.27 -30.48
C LEU A 120 -10.35 -15.31 -30.72
N GLU A 121 -9.32 -15.76 -31.41
CA GLU A 121 -8.15 -14.94 -31.73
C GLU A 121 -8.55 -13.71 -32.53
N ASP A 122 -9.46 -13.86 -33.51
CA ASP A 122 -9.95 -12.75 -34.34
C ASP A 122 -10.73 -11.69 -33.54
N VAL A 123 -11.38 -12.11 -32.44
CA VAL A 123 -12.14 -11.22 -31.56
C VAL A 123 -11.24 -10.52 -30.53
N LEU A 124 -10.21 -11.23 -30.04
CA LEU A 124 -9.31 -10.73 -29.01
C LEU A 124 -8.15 -9.90 -29.59
N TYR A 125 -7.72 -10.17 -30.82
CA TYR A 125 -6.60 -9.47 -31.48
C TYR A 125 -6.73 -7.93 -31.45
N PRO A 126 -7.88 -7.33 -31.79
CA PRO A 126 -8.05 -5.87 -31.77
C PRO A 126 -8.04 -5.27 -30.35
N ILE A 127 -8.37 -6.07 -29.34
CA ILE A 127 -8.42 -5.65 -27.94
C ILE A 127 -7.02 -5.60 -27.34
N PHE A 128 -6.17 -6.57 -27.71
CA PHE A 128 -4.80 -6.66 -27.20
C PHE A 128 -3.78 -5.86 -28.04
N ASN A 129 -4.10 -5.57 -29.31
CA ASN A 129 -3.31 -4.73 -30.21
C ASN A 129 -4.18 -3.59 -30.81
N PRO A 130 -4.59 -2.58 -30.02
CA PRO A 130 -5.52 -1.54 -30.48
C PRO A 130 -4.89 -0.49 -31.43
N HIS A 131 -3.64 -0.67 -31.82
CA HIS A 131 -2.85 0.31 -32.59
C HIS A 131 -2.19 -0.26 -33.86
N GLU A 132 -2.56 -1.48 -34.27
CA GLU A 132 -2.45 -1.93 -35.66
C GLU A 132 -3.79 -1.70 -36.39
#